data_AF-A0A962QH41-F1
#
_entry.id   AF-A0A962QH41-F1
#
_cell.length_a   1.000
_cell.length_b   1.000
_cell.length_c   1.000
_cell.angle_alpha   90.00
_cell.angle_beta   90.00
_cell.angle_gamma   90.00
#
_symmetry.space_group_name_H-M   'P 1'
#
loop_
_entity.id
_entity.type
_entity.pdbx_description
1 polymer ?
#
loop_
_entity_poly.entity_id
_entity_poly.type
_entity_poly.pdbx_seq_one_letter_code
_entity_poly.pdbx_strand_id
1 'polypeptide(L)'
;SVAVVLLDVVLGYGAHSDPAQGLVSTIQAAPAERPVIIASVTGTDADPQGYSRQKTALSEAGVLVATSNAEAVRWASRVLEHPL
;
A
#
# COMPACT_ATOMS: atom_id res chain seq x y z
N SER A 1 18.66 6.12 7.39
CA SER A 1 17.41 5.40 7.73
C SER A 1 16.36 5.74 6.70
N VAL A 2 15.27 4.96 6.65
CA VAL A 2 14.10 5.23 5.80
C VAL A 2 12.92 5.48 6.74
N ALA A 3 12.19 6.58 6.54
CA ALA A 3 11.02 6.92 7.35
C ALA A 3 9.71 6.41 6.73
N VAL A 4 9.59 6.48 5.40
CA VAL A 4 8.38 6.11 4.66
C VAL A 4 8.72 5.26 3.45
N VAL A 5 7.90 4.25 3.18
CA VAL A 5 7.83 3.52 1.91
C VAL A 5 6.48 3.81 1.27
N LEU A 6 6.49 4.39 0.07
CA LEU A 6 5.30 4.73 -0.69
C LEU A 6 5.12 3.74 -1.85
N LEU A 7 3.92 3.17 -1.98
CA LEU A 7 3.58 2.16 -2.98
C LEU A 7 2.41 2.62 -3.86
N ASP A 8 2.48 2.34 -5.16
CA ASP A 8 1.33 2.38 -6.07
C ASP A 8 1.05 0.96 -6.56
N VAL A 9 -0.09 0.41 -6.16
CA VAL A 9 -0.50 -0.97 -6.46
C VAL A 9 -1.47 -0.94 -7.63
N VAL A 10 -0.95 -1.23 -8.82
CA VAL A 10 -1.71 -1.16 -10.08
C VAL A 10 -2.36 -2.51 -10.40
N LEU A 11 -3.67 -2.48 -10.71
CA LEU A 11 -4.47 -3.65 -11.09
C LEU A 11 -4.75 -3.67 -12.60
N GLY A 12 -5.44 -4.71 -13.05
CA GLY A 12 -5.87 -4.87 -14.43
C GLY A 12 -5.19 -6.01 -15.16
N TYR A 13 -5.47 -6.12 -16.45
CA TYR A 13 -4.91 -7.17 -17.30
C TYR A 13 -3.39 -7.02 -17.45
N GLY A 14 -2.68 -8.13 -17.31
CA GLY A 14 -1.21 -8.17 -17.37
C GLY A 14 -0.51 -7.81 -16.05
N ALA A 15 -1.23 -7.33 -15.03
CA ALA A 15 -0.70 -7.19 -13.68
C ALA A 15 -0.61 -8.55 -12.97
N HIS A 16 0.08 -8.57 -11.83
CA HIS A 16 0.11 -9.75 -10.96
C HIS A 16 -1.33 -10.19 -10.59
N SER A 17 -1.58 -11.49 -10.46
CA SER A 17 -2.93 -12.02 -10.15
C SER A 17 -3.40 -11.67 -8.73
N ASP A 18 -2.45 -11.42 -7.84
CA ASP A 18 -2.68 -10.93 -6.48
C ASP A 18 -1.50 -10.06 -6.01
N PRO A 19 -1.45 -8.77 -6.36
CA PRO A 19 -0.30 -7.93 -6.02
C PRO A 19 -0.17 -7.68 -4.50
N ALA A 20 -1.27 -7.67 -3.75
CA ALA A 20 -1.23 -7.47 -2.30
C ALA A 20 -0.59 -8.65 -1.56
N GLN A 21 -0.81 -9.90 -1.99
CA GLN A 21 -0.32 -11.09 -1.27
C GLN A 21 1.19 -11.04 -0.98
N GLY A 22 2.02 -10.73 -1.98
CA GLY A 22 3.48 -10.68 -1.81
C GLY A 22 3.92 -9.54 -0.90
N LEU A 23 3.25 -8.39 -0.99
CA LEU A 23 3.50 -7.23 -0.13
C LEU A 23 3.13 -7.53 1.32
N VAL A 24 1.92 -8.04 1.56
CA VAL A 24 1.45 -8.44 2.90
C VAL A 24 2.41 -9.43 3.56
N SER A 25 2.82 -10.47 2.83
CA SER A 25 3.76 -11.47 3.34
C SER A 25 5.10 -10.84 3.76
N THR A 26 5.61 -9.91 2.94
CA THR A 26 6.87 -9.19 3.23
C THR A 26 6.72 -8.27 4.44
N ILE A 27 5.60 -7.57 4.56
CA ILE A 27 5.33 -6.62 5.65
C ILE A 27 5.16 -7.36 6.98
N GLN A 28 4.47 -8.50 6.99
CA GLN A 28 4.27 -9.31 8.18
C GLN A 28 5.57 -9.99 8.66
N ALA A 29 6.49 -10.30 7.74
CA ALA A 29 7.80 -10.84 8.08
C ALA A 29 8.81 -9.76 8.53
N ALA A 30 8.49 -8.47 8.33
CA ALA A 30 9.37 -7.38 8.71
C ALA A 30 9.38 -7.16 10.24
N PRO A 31 10.50 -6.67 10.81
CA PRO A 31 10.56 -6.27 12.22
C PRO A 31 9.50 -5.20 12.56
N ALA A 32 9.14 -5.12 13.84
CA ALA A 32 8.23 -4.08 14.33
C ALA A 32 8.79 -2.66 14.09
N GLU A 33 10.10 -2.50 14.20
CA GLU A 33 10.81 -1.27 13.82
C GLU A 33 11.00 -1.25 12.31
N ARG A 34 10.00 -0.71 11.61
CA ARG A 34 9.96 -0.56 10.15
C ARG A 34 9.45 0.82 9.76
N PRO A 35 9.79 1.34 8.57
CA PRO A 35 9.21 2.58 8.06
C PRO A 35 7.68 2.51 7.98
N VAL A 36 7.03 3.67 8.03
CA VAL A 36 5.60 3.78 7.73
C VAL A 36 5.38 3.38 6.28
N ILE A 37 4.42 2.49 6.04
CA ILE A 37 4.10 2.03 4.69
C ILE A 37 2.77 2.64 4.28
N ILE A 38 2.79 3.37 3.17
CA ILE A 38 1.62 4.06 2.61
C ILE A 38 1.44 3.55 1.19
N ALA A 39 0.20 3.23 0.82
CA ALA A 39 -0.11 2.77 -0.53
C ALA A 39 -1.31 3.51 -1.13
N SER A 40 -1.37 3.57 -2.45
CA SER A 40 -2.63 3.69 -3.19
C SER A 40 -2.85 2.43 -4.01
N VAL A 41 -4.12 2.06 -4.22
CA VAL A 41 -4.48 1.01 -5.18
C VAL A 41 -5.08 1.70 -6.40
N THR A 42 -4.50 1.44 -7.57
CA THR A 42 -4.94 2.01 -8.86
C THR A 42 -5.62 0.91 -9.67
N GLY A 43 -6.93 1.00 -9.82
CA GLY A 43 -7.77 -0.01 -10.47
C GLY A 43 -9.20 0.04 -9.97
N THR A 44 -9.97 -1.00 -10.26
CA THR A 44 -11.40 -1.10 -9.97
C THR A 44 -11.77 -2.48 -9.43
N ASP A 45 -12.97 -2.61 -8.87
CA ASP A 45 -13.50 -3.91 -8.45
C ASP A 45 -13.84 -4.85 -9.62
N ALA A 46 -13.92 -4.30 -10.84
CA ALA A 46 -14.11 -5.10 -12.05
C ALA A 46 -12.81 -5.74 -12.57
N ASP A 47 -11.64 -5.29 -12.08
CA ASP A 47 -10.37 -5.90 -12.45
C ASP A 47 -10.23 -7.30 -11.84
N PRO A 48 -9.52 -8.25 -12.49
CA PRO A 48 -9.41 -9.64 -12.03
C PRO A 48 -8.93 -9.81 -10.58
N GLN A 49 -8.14 -8.86 -10.08
CA GLN A 49 -7.57 -8.87 -8.74
C GLN A 49 -8.58 -8.41 -7.65
N GLY A 50 -9.59 -7.63 -8.04
CA GLY A 50 -10.60 -7.00 -7.19
C GLY A 50 -10.05 -5.89 -6.28
N TYR A 51 -10.29 -4.63 -6.63
CA TYR A 51 -9.83 -3.45 -5.87
C TYR A 51 -10.06 -3.54 -4.35
N SER A 52 -11.29 -3.84 -3.94
CA SER A 52 -11.69 -3.88 -2.53
C SER A 52 -10.95 -4.99 -1.79
N ARG A 53 -10.76 -6.16 -2.41
CA ARG A 53 -9.98 -7.26 -1.82
C ARG A 53 -8.52 -6.84 -1.58
N GLN A 54 -7.89 -6.25 -2.59
CA GLN A 54 -6.50 -5.80 -2.54
C GLN A 54 -6.29 -4.72 -1.47
N LYS A 55 -7.19 -3.72 -1.42
CA LYS A 55 -7.19 -2.66 -0.42
C LYS A 55 -7.35 -3.19 1.01
N THR A 56 -8.29 -4.11 1.23
CA THR A 56 -8.54 -4.71 2.55
C THR A 56 -7.31 -5.48 3.04
N ALA A 57 -6.74 -6.35 2.20
CA ALA A 57 -5.57 -7.15 2.56
C ALA A 57 -4.36 -6.27 2.97
N LEU A 58 -4.09 -5.19 2.23
CA LEU A 58 -3.04 -4.24 2.58
C LEU A 58 -3.33 -3.52 3.90
N SER A 59 -4.56 -3.08 4.11
CA SER A 59 -4.97 -2.37 5.33
C SER A 59 -4.85 -3.27 6.57
N GLU A 60 -5.27 -4.52 6.48
CA GLU A 60 -5.16 -5.54 7.54
C GLU A 60 -3.69 -5.87 7.87
N ALA A 61 -2.77 -5.73 6.91
CA ALA A 61 -1.33 -5.86 7.14
C ALA A 61 -0.68 -4.61 7.75
N GLY A 62 -1.47 -3.58 8.08
CA GLY A 62 -0.99 -2.33 8.67
C GLY A 62 -0.38 -1.36 7.66
N VAL A 63 -0.80 -1.43 6.40
CA VAL A 63 -0.50 -0.40 5.38
C VAL A 63 -1.54 0.71 5.47
N LEU A 64 -1.10 1.97 5.43
CA LEU A 64 -2.02 3.11 5.29
C LEU A 64 -2.43 3.22 3.82
N VAL A 65 -3.66 2.81 3.48
CA VAL A 65 -4.14 2.83 2.09
C VAL A 65 -4.95 4.09 1.79
N ALA A 66 -4.36 5.00 1.04
CA ALA A 66 -5.01 6.22 0.58
C ALA A 66 -5.94 5.96 -0.61
N THR A 67 -6.85 6.89 -0.88
CA THR A 67 -7.81 6.80 -1.99
C THR A 67 -7.20 7.12 -3.36
N SER A 68 -6.04 7.76 -3.39
CA SER A 68 -5.30 8.10 -4.61
C SER A 68 -3.80 8.22 -4.34
N ASN A 69 -2.97 8.06 -5.37
CA ASN A 69 -1.53 8.27 -5.26
C ASN A 69 -1.18 9.68 -4.77
N ALA A 70 -1.92 10.71 -5.23
CA ALA A 70 -1.72 12.08 -4.79
C ALA A 70 -2.00 12.26 -3.28
N GLU A 71 -2.99 11.57 -2.74
CA GLU A 71 -3.26 11.56 -1.30
C GLU A 71 -2.18 10.79 -0.53
N ALA A 72 -1.73 9.66 -1.05
CA ALA A 72 -0.65 8.86 -0.46
C ALA A 72 0.63 9.68 -0.31
N VAL A 73 1.01 10.46 -1.34
CA VAL A 73 2.14 11.39 -1.28
C VAL A 73 1.94 12.46 -0.21
N ARG A 74 0.75 13.06 -0.09
CA ARG A 74 0.46 14.06 0.96
C ARG A 74 0.60 13.47 2.36
N TRP A 75 0.18 12.22 2.57
CA TRP A 75 0.37 11.54 3.85
C TRP A 75 1.86 11.27 4.11
N ALA A 76 2.62 10.84 3.11
CA ALA A 76 4.07 10.66 3.24
C ALA A 76 4.77 11.96 3.63
N SER A 77 4.45 13.08 2.97
CA SER A 77 5.00 14.40 3.33
C SER A 77 4.71 14.78 4.78
N ARG A 78 3.47 14.54 5.26
CA ARG A 78 3.08 14.79 6.65
C ARG A 78 3.93 14.01 7.66
N VAL A 79 4.22 12.73 7.37
CA VAL A 79 5.08 11.89 8.23
C VAL A 79 6.52 12.41 8.25
N LEU A 80 7.02 12.93 7.12
CA LEU A 80 8.38 13.48 7.06
C LEU A 80 8.52 14.83 7.77
N GLU A 81 7.49 15.69 7.70
CA GLU A 81 7.44 16.98 8.38
C GLU A 81 7.24 16.83 9.90
N HIS A 82 6.49 15.80 10.31
CA HIS A 82 6.18 15.48 11.69
C HIS A 82 6.37 13.98 11.94
N PRO A 83 7.59 13.55 12.32
CA PRO A 83 7.88 12.16 12.62
C PRO A 83 6.93 11.65 13.72
N LEU A 84 6.25 10.53 13.44
CA LEU A 84 5.36 9.84 14.39
C LEU A 84 6.13 9.21 15.55
#